data_AF-A0AAD5CPJ5-F1
#
_entry.id   AF-A0AAD5CPJ5-F1
#
_cell.length_a   1.000
_cell.length_b   1.000
_cell.length_c   1.000
_cell.angle_alpha   90.00
_cell.angle_beta   90.00
_cell.angle_gamma   90.00
#
_symmetry.space_group_name_H-M   'P 1'
#
loop_
_entity.id
_entity.type
_entity.pdbx_description
1 polymer ?
#
loop_
_entity_poly.entity_id
_entity_poly.type
_entity_poly.pdbx_seq_one_letter_code
_entity_poly.pdbx_strand_id
1 'polypeptide(L)'
;RDHFPFVSCVEKLNYEDKYTEWNTCFKILDLDPTPIIDCYTSGRGHKLELQYADEITALEPPHDYVPWVVVDGQPLYEDYTNFISFICKAYNGSSMPQACLGISCPVTTPTDTVKSFGHRHVCYKGEDSLKSKSKLKSKLSEIISATIDSWMIF
;
A
#
# COMPACT_ATOMS: atom_id res chain seq x y z
N ARG A 1 -3.28 -13.87 -10.17
CA ARG A 1 -2.22 -12.94 -10.62
C ARG A 1 -2.16 -11.83 -9.60
N ASP A 2 -0.96 -11.41 -9.20
CA ASP A 2 -0.78 -10.30 -8.26
C ASP A 2 -0.51 -9.01 -9.04
N HIS A 3 -1.37 -8.01 -8.88
CA HIS A 3 -1.32 -6.72 -9.59
C HIS A 3 -0.95 -5.56 -8.66
N PHE A 4 -1.03 -5.76 -7.34
CA PHE A 4 -0.80 -4.72 -6.35
C PHE A 4 0.61 -4.12 -6.38
N PRO A 5 1.70 -4.88 -6.64
CA PRO A 5 3.03 -4.29 -6.74
C PRO A 5 3.14 -3.23 -7.84
N PHE A 6 2.52 -3.47 -9.01
CA PHE A 6 2.54 -2.52 -10.12
C PHE A 6 1.74 -1.26 -9.78
N VAL A 7 0.51 -1.43 -9.28
CA VAL A 7 -0.33 -0.30 -8.83
C VAL A 7 0.40 0.52 -7.77
N SER A 8 0.96 -0.12 -6.74
CA SER A 8 1.69 0.56 -5.66
C SER A 8 2.91 1.34 -6.16
N CYS A 9 3.61 0.82 -7.17
CA CYS A 9 4.72 1.53 -7.80
C CYS A 9 4.24 2.79 -8.53
N VAL A 10 3.15 2.70 -9.30
CA VAL A 10 2.57 3.85 -10.02
C VAL A 10 2.04 4.90 -9.03
N GLU A 11 1.30 4.48 -7.99
CA GLU A 11 0.79 5.38 -6.95
C GLU A 11 1.91 6.12 -6.22
N LYS A 12 3.04 5.44 -5.95
CA LYS A 12 4.22 6.08 -5.37
C LYS A 12 4.79 7.17 -6.29
N LEU A 13 4.88 6.92 -7.59
CA LEU A 13 5.34 7.92 -8.55
C LEU A 13 4.37 9.10 -8.62
N ASN A 14 3.06 8.86 -8.53
CA ASN A 14 2.07 9.91 -8.45
C ASN A 14 2.26 10.79 -7.20
N TYR A 15 2.49 10.19 -6.03
CA TYR A 15 2.80 10.92 -4.78
C TYR A 15 4.09 11.75 -4.87
N GLU A 16 5.04 11.34 -5.72
CA GLU A 16 6.29 12.06 -5.98
C GLU A 16 6.19 13.08 -7.13
N ASP A 17 4.98 13.36 -7.64
CA ASP A 17 4.71 14.23 -8.81
C ASP A 17 5.39 13.74 -10.12
N LYS A 18 5.68 12.44 -10.22
CA LYS A 18 6.32 11.77 -11.37
C LYS A 18 5.38 10.81 -12.10
N TYR A 19 4.08 11.09 -12.10
CA TYR A 19 3.06 10.19 -12.68
C TYR A 19 3.31 9.88 -14.18
N THR A 20 4.02 10.76 -14.91
CA THR A 20 4.41 10.52 -16.31
C THR A 20 5.45 9.41 -16.47
N GLU A 21 6.16 9.05 -15.40
CA GLU A 21 7.19 8.01 -15.36
C GLU A 21 6.62 6.63 -14.99
N TRP A 22 5.30 6.44 -14.95
CA TRP A 22 4.64 5.20 -14.51
C TRP A 22 5.16 3.94 -15.21
N ASN A 23 5.59 4.03 -16.47
CA ASN A 23 6.12 2.91 -17.24
C ASN A 23 7.46 2.40 -16.69
N THR A 24 8.19 3.20 -15.90
CA THR A 24 9.42 2.75 -15.21
C THR A 24 9.12 1.61 -14.22
N CYS A 25 7.89 1.47 -13.75
CA CYS A 25 7.46 0.38 -12.88
C CYS A 25 7.61 -1.00 -13.51
N PHE A 26 7.55 -1.13 -14.84
CA PHE A 26 7.87 -2.41 -15.51
C PHE A 26 9.31 -2.83 -15.25
N LYS A 27 10.25 -1.90 -15.36
CA LYS A 27 11.68 -2.16 -15.11
C LYS A 27 11.95 -2.38 -13.62
N ILE A 28 11.33 -1.60 -12.74
CA ILE A 28 11.53 -1.71 -11.28
C ILE A 28 11.07 -3.07 -10.77
N LEU A 29 10.00 -3.62 -11.34
CA LEU A 29 9.38 -4.87 -10.88
C LEU A 29 9.71 -6.09 -11.75
N ASP A 30 10.55 -5.92 -12.77
CA ASP A 30 10.89 -6.95 -13.76
C ASP A 30 9.65 -7.59 -14.41
N LEU A 31 8.76 -6.74 -14.94
CA LEU A 31 7.51 -7.13 -15.57
C LEU A 31 7.55 -6.90 -17.09
N ASP A 32 6.94 -7.83 -17.84
CA ASP A 32 6.66 -7.64 -19.26
C ASP A 32 5.64 -6.50 -19.46
N PRO A 33 5.97 -5.44 -20.21
CA PRO A 33 5.05 -4.33 -20.45
C PRO A 33 3.91 -4.68 -21.41
N THR A 34 4.08 -5.70 -22.26
CA THR A 34 3.18 -6.02 -23.38
C THR A 34 1.71 -6.11 -22.97
N PRO A 35 1.32 -6.86 -21.92
CA PRO A 35 -0.09 -7.02 -21.56
C PRO A 35 -0.79 -5.72 -21.15
N ILE A 36 -0.07 -4.81 -20.49
CA ILE A 36 -0.62 -3.53 -20.02
C ILE A 36 -0.66 -2.52 -21.17
N ILE A 37 0.40 -2.46 -21.99
CA ILE A 37 0.45 -1.57 -23.16
C ILE A 37 -0.62 -1.96 -24.19
N ASP A 38 -0.82 -3.25 -24.43
CA ASP A 38 -1.89 -3.73 -25.32
C ASP A 38 -3.27 -3.36 -24.75
N CYS A 39 -3.48 -3.50 -23.44
CA CYS A 39 -4.73 -3.10 -22.80
C CYS A 39 -5.01 -1.60 -22.96
N TYR A 40 -3.98 -0.77 -22.74
CA TYR A 40 -4.03 0.68 -22.83
C TYR A 40 -4.29 1.15 -24.26
N THR A 41 -3.60 0.60 -25.25
CA THR A 41 -3.67 1.05 -26.64
C THR A 41 -4.84 0.46 -27.44
N SER A 42 -5.35 -0.72 -27.07
CA SER A 42 -6.46 -1.38 -27.78
C SER A 42 -7.85 -0.80 -27.50
N GLY A 43 -7.96 0.18 -26.59
CA GLY A 43 -9.25 0.67 -26.09
C GLY A 43 -9.94 -0.28 -25.10
N ARG A 44 -9.28 -1.38 -24.69
CA ARG A 44 -9.78 -2.28 -23.64
C ARG A 44 -9.82 -1.56 -22.29
N GLY A 45 -8.85 -0.69 -22.00
CA GLY A 45 -8.86 0.17 -20.81
C GLY A 45 -10.19 0.94 -20.65
N HIS A 46 -10.63 1.63 -21.70
CA HIS A 46 -11.90 2.37 -21.69
C HIS A 46 -13.12 1.47 -21.42
N LYS A 47 -13.13 0.23 -21.94
CA LYS A 47 -14.22 -0.72 -21.64
C LYS A 47 -14.23 -1.14 -20.18
N LEU A 48 -13.06 -1.30 -19.56
CA LEU A 48 -12.93 -1.60 -18.14
C LEU A 48 -13.36 -0.41 -17.28
N GLU A 49 -13.00 0.81 -17.67
CA GLU A 49 -13.44 2.04 -16.97
C GLU A 49 -14.97 2.17 -16.94
N LEU A 50 -15.66 1.88 -18.06
CA LEU A 50 -17.12 1.87 -18.11
C LEU A 50 -17.72 0.78 -17.19
N GLN A 51 -17.12 -0.40 -17.13
CA GLN A 51 -17.56 -1.46 -16.22
C GLN A 51 -17.40 -1.04 -14.75
N TYR A 52 -16.28 -0.41 -14.39
CA TYR A 52 -16.10 0.14 -13.05
C TYR A 52 -17.07 1.29 -12.75
N ALA A 53 -17.44 2.11 -13.73
CA ALA A 53 -18.47 3.13 -13.56
C ALA A 53 -19.84 2.52 -13.23
N ASP A 54 -20.22 1.41 -13.89
CA ASP A 54 -21.44 0.67 -13.56
C ASP A 54 -21.38 0.08 -12.13
N GLU A 55 -20.24 -0.50 -11.74
CA GLU A 55 -20.03 -1.02 -10.38
C GLU A 55 -20.14 0.07 -9.31
N ILE A 56 -19.52 1.23 -9.56
CA ILE A 56 -19.57 2.39 -8.66
C ILE A 56 -20.99 2.95 -8.55
N THR A 57 -21.72 3.04 -9.67
CA THR A 57 -23.11 3.54 -9.71
C THR A 57 -24.08 2.59 -8.98
N ALA A 58 -23.75 1.30 -8.92
CA ALA A 58 -24.54 0.28 -8.24
C ALA A 58 -24.25 0.16 -6.73
N LEU A 59 -23.32 0.96 -6.18
CA LEU A 59 -23.04 0.97 -4.75
C LEU A 59 -24.27 1.39 -3.95
N GLU A 60 -24.54 0.67 -2.87
CA GLU A 60 -25.60 0.98 -1.90
C GLU A 60 -24.98 1.04 -0.48
N PRO A 61 -25.00 2.21 0.19
CA PRO A 61 -25.47 3.49 -0.31
C PRO A 61 -24.55 4.04 -1.43
N PRO A 62 -25.04 4.95 -2.29
CA PRO A 62 -24.20 5.67 -3.23
C PRO A 62 -23.06 6.38 -2.50
N HIS A 63 -21.84 6.29 -3.03
CA HIS A 63 -20.70 6.98 -2.46
C HIS A 63 -20.78 8.49 -2.71
N ASP A 64 -20.33 9.30 -1.74
CA ASP A 64 -20.37 10.77 -1.79
C ASP A 64 -18.97 11.41 -1.78
N TYR A 65 -17.93 10.64 -1.50
CA TYR A 65 -16.53 11.06 -1.58
C TYR A 65 -15.58 9.88 -1.86
N VAL A 66 -14.30 10.22 -2.01
CA VAL A 66 -13.21 9.25 -2.08
C VAL A 66 -12.17 9.55 -0.99
N PRO A 67 -11.50 8.53 -0.42
CA PRO A 67 -11.65 7.11 -0.72
C PRO A 67 -12.96 6.51 -0.16
N TRP A 68 -13.59 5.62 -0.92
CA TRP A 68 -14.76 4.84 -0.49
C TRP A 68 -14.33 3.42 -0.11
N VAL A 69 -14.28 3.12 1.19
CA VAL A 69 -13.80 1.83 1.71
C VAL A 69 -14.96 1.04 2.30
N VAL A 70 -15.11 -0.20 1.87
CA VAL A 70 -16.20 -1.10 2.26
C VAL A 70 -15.62 -2.40 2.82
N VAL A 71 -16.12 -2.85 3.97
CA VAL A 71 -15.80 -4.17 4.56
C VAL A 71 -17.10 -4.94 4.74
N ASP A 72 -17.23 -6.11 4.10
CA ASP A 72 -18.46 -6.94 4.10
C ASP A 72 -19.75 -6.15 3.82
N GLY A 73 -19.71 -5.28 2.80
CA GLY A 73 -20.84 -4.44 2.40
C GLY A 73 -21.09 -3.23 3.30
N GLN A 74 -20.32 -3.03 4.37
CA GLN A 74 -20.44 -1.87 5.26
C GLN A 74 -19.42 -0.79 4.87
N PRO A 75 -19.87 0.42 4.45
CA PRO A 75 -18.96 1.53 4.23
C PRO A 75 -18.39 2.03 5.56
N LEU A 76 -17.09 2.36 5.56
CA LEU A 76 -16.36 2.80 6.76
C LEU A 76 -16.40 4.32 6.98
N TYR A 77 -16.81 5.09 5.98
CA TYR A 77 -16.80 6.55 6.00
C TYR A 77 -15.45 7.13 6.47
N GLU A 78 -15.46 8.07 7.42
CA GLU A 78 -14.27 8.71 8.00
C GLU A 78 -13.37 7.75 8.79
N ASP A 79 -13.89 6.59 9.20
CA ASP A 79 -13.11 5.55 9.89
C ASP A 79 -12.31 4.67 8.93
N TYR A 80 -12.23 5.02 7.63
CA TYR A 80 -11.51 4.24 6.62
C TYR A 80 -10.05 3.95 6.96
N THR A 81 -9.38 4.81 7.74
CA THR A 81 -8.00 4.59 8.19
C THR A 81 -7.87 3.46 9.22
N ASN A 82 -8.98 3.10 9.89
CA ASN A 82 -9.07 2.01 10.86
C ASN A 82 -9.50 0.68 10.23
N PHE A 83 -9.49 0.54 8.89
CA PHE A 83 -10.01 -0.61 8.16
C PHE A 83 -9.52 -1.98 8.66
N ILE A 84 -8.28 -2.09 9.17
CA ILE A 84 -7.76 -3.34 9.75
C ILE A 84 -8.63 -3.80 10.95
N SER A 85 -9.09 -2.88 11.79
CA SER A 85 -9.98 -3.20 12.92
C SER A 85 -11.30 -3.78 12.44
N PHE A 86 -11.89 -3.17 11.40
CA PHE A 86 -13.12 -3.66 10.79
C PHE A 86 -12.93 -5.04 10.13
N ILE A 87 -11.83 -5.25 9.41
CA ILE A 87 -11.48 -6.56 8.84
C ILE A 87 -11.36 -7.62 9.94
N CYS A 88 -10.65 -7.32 11.02
CA CYS A 88 -10.45 -8.25 12.12
C CYS A 88 -11.74 -8.57 12.87
N LYS A 89 -12.67 -7.60 12.97
CA LYS A 89 -14.00 -7.80 13.54
C LYS A 89 -14.90 -8.64 12.62
N ALA A 90 -14.79 -8.45 11.31
CA ALA A 90 -15.56 -9.19 10.30
C ALA A 90 -15.04 -10.62 10.09
N TYR A 91 -13.76 -10.87 10.40
CA TYR A 91 -13.13 -12.17 10.22
C TYR A 91 -13.78 -13.26 11.09
N ASN A 92 -14.38 -14.26 10.42
CA ASN A 92 -15.07 -15.39 11.06
C ASN A 92 -14.29 -16.72 10.94
N GLY A 93 -13.05 -16.69 10.46
CA GLY A 93 -12.22 -17.88 10.32
C GLY A 93 -11.71 -18.41 11.66
N SER A 94 -11.43 -19.71 11.72
CA SER A 94 -11.03 -20.40 12.96
C SER A 94 -9.65 -19.98 13.47
N SER A 95 -8.72 -19.67 12.57
CA SER A 95 -7.38 -19.19 12.91
C SER A 95 -7.30 -17.67 12.72
N MET A 96 -7.30 -16.92 13.83
CA MET A 96 -7.20 -15.46 13.80
C MET A 96 -5.84 -15.01 13.23
N PRO A 97 -5.81 -14.11 12.22
CA PRO A 97 -4.56 -13.57 11.70
C PRO A 97 -3.77 -12.83 12.78
N GLN A 98 -2.44 -12.94 12.73
CA GLN A 98 -1.56 -12.26 13.69
C GLN A 98 -1.76 -10.75 13.72
N ALA A 99 -2.12 -10.14 12.59
CA ALA A 99 -2.44 -8.71 12.49
C ALA A 99 -3.60 -8.30 13.41
N CYS A 100 -4.52 -9.22 13.74
CA CYS A 100 -5.68 -8.97 14.58
C CYS A 100 -5.39 -9.11 16.08
N LEU A 101 -4.34 -9.84 16.47
CA LEU A 101 -4.07 -10.16 17.88
C LEU A 101 -3.61 -8.95 18.72
N GLY A 102 -3.23 -7.84 18.08
CA GLY A 102 -2.84 -6.59 18.76
C GLY A 102 -3.90 -5.48 18.75
N ILE A 103 -5.09 -5.74 18.20
CA ILE A 103 -6.15 -4.72 18.00
C ILE A 103 -7.14 -4.71 19.17
N SER A 104 -6.99 -5.62 20.14
CA SER A 104 -7.77 -5.64 21.37
C SER A 104 -7.36 -4.50 22.32
N CYS A 105 -7.75 -3.27 22.01
CA CYS A 105 -8.08 -2.29 23.05
C CYS A 105 -9.60 -2.26 23.16
N PRO A 106 -10.21 -2.87 24.19
CA PRO A 106 -11.60 -2.61 24.48
C PRO A 106 -11.76 -1.11 24.72
N VAL A 107 -12.59 -0.45 23.91
CA VAL A 107 -13.17 0.84 24.26
C VAL A 107 -14.12 0.57 25.42
N THR A 108 -13.58 0.44 26.63
CA THR A 108 -14.39 0.63 27.83
C THR A 108 -14.72 2.11 27.82
N THR A 109 -15.96 2.45 27.52
CA THR A 109 -16.48 3.81 27.74
C THR A 109 -16.25 4.19 29.21
N PRO A 110 -15.42 5.19 29.53
CA PRO A 110 -15.45 5.80 30.84
C PRO A 110 -16.35 7.03 30.72
N THR A 111 -17.48 6.99 31.40
CA THR A 111 -18.09 8.20 31.92
C THR A 111 -16.99 9.09 32.53
N ASP A 112 -17.04 10.37 32.17
CA ASP A 112 -16.36 11.51 32.77
C ASP A 112 -14.88 11.80 32.43
N THR A 113 -14.75 12.82 31.57
CA THR A 113 -13.72 13.87 31.58
C THR A 113 -12.24 13.46 31.64
N VAL A 114 -11.65 13.13 30.49
CA VAL A 114 -10.22 13.43 30.22
C VAL A 114 -10.05 13.88 28.77
N LYS A 115 -9.32 14.98 28.59
CA LYS A 115 -9.03 15.64 27.31
C LYS A 115 -8.45 14.66 26.28
N SER A 116 -9.08 14.66 25.10
CA SER A 116 -8.58 14.10 23.85
C SER A 116 -7.12 14.51 23.60
N PHE A 117 -6.20 13.56 23.72
CA PHE A 117 -4.91 13.52 23.05
C PHE A 117 -4.49 12.06 22.93
N GLY A 118 -4.69 11.47 21.75
CA GLY A 118 -4.44 10.04 21.55
C GLY A 118 -4.40 9.59 20.10
N HIS A 119 -3.77 10.38 19.23
CA HIS A 119 -3.30 9.86 17.94
C HIS A 119 -2.23 8.78 18.19
N ARG A 120 -2.63 7.52 18.10
CA ARG A 120 -1.90 6.34 17.54
C ARG A 120 -2.47 5.05 18.12
N HIS A 121 -2.83 4.11 17.25
CA HIS A 121 -2.20 2.79 17.21
C HIS A 121 -2.62 2.04 15.93
N VAL A 122 -2.23 2.58 14.77
CA VAL A 122 -1.99 1.72 13.61
C VAL A 122 -0.53 1.28 13.72
N CYS A 123 -0.32 0.02 14.10
CA CYS A 123 1.01 -0.59 14.12
C CYS A 123 1.43 -0.86 12.66
N TYR A 124 1.99 0.15 12.00
CA TYR A 124 2.86 -0.13 10.86
C TYR A 124 4.04 -0.95 11.37
N LYS A 125 4.33 -2.07 10.71
CA LYS A 125 5.65 -2.68 10.83
C LYS A 125 6.64 -1.63 10.36
N GLY A 126 7.26 -0.91 11.29
CA GLY A 126 8.35 -0.01 10.95
C GLY A 126 9.36 -0.80 10.16
N GLU A 127 9.75 -0.30 8.99
CA GLU A 127 11.05 -0.67 8.47
C GLU A 127 12.05 -0.35 9.59
N ASP A 128 12.89 -1.32 9.93
CA ASP A 128 14.13 -1.10 10.67
C ASP A 128 15.11 -0.27 9.79
N SER A 129 14.68 0.91 9.38
CA SER A 129 15.44 1.84 8.57
C SER A 129 16.11 2.84 9.51
N LEU A 130 17.34 2.52 9.92
CA LEU A 130 18.42 3.50 10.18
C LEU A 130 19.75 2.80 10.52
N LYS A 131 19.73 1.62 11.17
CA LYS A 131 20.95 0.85 11.48
C LYS A 131 21.43 -0.07 10.34
N SER A 132 20.50 -0.57 9.52
CA SER A 132 20.84 -1.46 8.40
C SER A 132 21.46 -0.68 7.21
N LYS A 133 20.94 0.52 6.92
CA LYS A 133 21.43 1.37 5.82
C LYS A 133 22.86 1.88 6.05
N SER A 134 23.24 2.20 7.29
CA SER A 134 24.62 2.64 7.60
C SER A 134 25.63 1.51 7.46
N LYS A 135 25.26 0.29 7.90
CA LYS A 135 26.11 -0.91 7.81
C LYS A 135 26.25 -1.43 6.37
N LEU A 136 25.20 -1.28 5.55
CA LEU A 136 25.26 -1.61 4.13
C LEU A 136 26.10 -0.59 3.34
N LYS A 137 25.97 0.71 3.65
CA LYS A 137 26.80 1.76 3.04
C LYS A 137 28.28 1.61 3.38
N SER A 138 28.63 1.30 4.64
CA SER A 138 30.03 1.08 5.04
C SER A 138 30.64 -0.16 4.40
N LYS A 139 29.84 -1.22 4.22
CA LYS A 139 30.29 -2.46 3.57
C LYS A 139 30.43 -2.31 2.05
N LEU A 140 29.59 -1.48 1.42
CA LEU A 140 29.74 -1.12 0.00
C LEU A 140 30.97 -0.24 -0.24
N SER A 141 31.30 0.70 0.66
CA SER A 141 32.53 1.49 0.53
C SER A 141 33.80 0.65 0.68
N GLU A 142 33.82 -0.32 1.59
CA GLU A 142 34.95 -1.26 1.72
C GLU A 142 35.13 -2.12 0.46
N ILE A 143 34.02 -2.59 -0.14
CA ILE A 143 34.06 -3.42 -1.37
C ILE A 143 34.54 -2.59 -2.58
N ILE A 144 34.11 -1.33 -2.70
CA ILE A 144 34.54 -0.45 -3.80
C ILE A 144 36.02 -0.08 -3.67
N SER A 145 36.52 0.13 -2.44
CA SER A 145 37.95 0.35 -2.22
C SER A 145 38.78 -0.90 -2.54
N ALA A 146 38.27 -2.10 -2.26
CA ALA A 146 38.97 -3.36 -2.53
C ALA A 146 39.05 -3.72 -4.03
N THR A 147 38.21 -3.14 -4.90
CA THR A 147 38.23 -3.42 -6.34
C THR A 147 39.04 -2.41 -7.16
N ILE A 148 39.38 -1.25 -6.59
CA ILE A 148 40.22 -0.24 -7.26
C ILE A 148 41.71 -0.63 -7.23
N ASP A 149 42.14 -1.44 -6.27
CA ASP A 149 43.54 -1.92 -6.19
C ASP A 149 43.84 -3.09 -7.15
N SER A 150 42.87 -3.59 -7.92
CA SER A 150 43.08 -4.73 -8.83
C SER A 150 43.13 -4.36 -10.33
N TRP A 151 42.99 -3.08 -10.71
CA TRP A 151 42.97 -2.63 -12.11
C TRP A 151 43.82 -1.37 -12.35
N MET A 152 45.06 -1.35 -11.85
CA MET A 152 46.08 -0.38 -12.25
C MET A 152 47.49 -1.00 -12.33
N ILE A 153 47.66 -2.11 -13.06
CA ILE A 153 48.96 -2.50 -13.62
C ILE A 153 48.74 -3.11 -15.02
N PHE A 154 49.13 -2.32 -16.03
CA PHE A 154 49.11 -2.51 -17.50
C PHE A 154 47.78 -2.49 -18.24
#